data_AF-A0A8B9IHD6-F1
#
_entry.id   AF-A0A8B9IHD6-F1
#
_cell.length_a   1.000
_cell.length_b   1.000
_cell.length_c   1.000
_cell.angle_alpha   90.00
_cell.angle_beta   90.00
_cell.angle_gamma   90.00
#
_symmetry.space_group_name_H-M   'P 1'
#
loop_
_entity.id
_entity.type
_entity.pdbx_description
1 polymer ?
#
loop_
_entity_poly.entity_id
_entity_poly.type
_entity_poly.pdbx_seq_one_letter_code
_entity_poly.pdbx_strand_id
1 'polypeptide(L)'
;MPEEIELEMAKIQRLREVLVRRESELRFMMDDIQLCKDIMNLKKELQSLVAIPEKEKTKMEKQREDELIQKIHRLVQKRDFLVDDAEVERLREKEEDKEMAEFLRTKLKPLDKATQSPTSDHLEQFESTEQLGFYQTDICIIEIKRFREGAGGGGGYVL
;
A
#
# COMPACT_ATOMS: atom_id res chain seq x y z
N MET A 1 -0.97 -34.23 31.04
CA MET A 1 0.42 -34.14 31.57
C MET A 1 0.92 -32.70 31.41
N PRO A 2 1.87 -32.19 32.23
CA PRO A 2 2.39 -30.81 32.10
C PRO A 2 2.91 -30.48 30.69
N GLU A 3 3.51 -31.46 30.01
CA GLU A 3 4.06 -31.36 28.65
C GLU A 3 2.99 -31.08 27.57
N GLU A 4 1.77 -31.60 27.71
CA GLU A 4 0.67 -31.32 26.78
C GLU A 4 0.19 -29.88 26.90
N ILE A 5 0.18 -29.34 28.14
CA ILE A 5 -0.20 -27.96 28.41
C ILE A 5 0.83 -27.00 27.80
N GLU A 6 2.11 -27.29 27.95
CA GLU A 6 3.20 -26.51 27.34
C GLU A 6 3.12 -26.50 25.82
N LEU A 7 2.82 -27.65 25.20
CA LEU A 7 2.63 -27.74 23.75
C LEU A 7 1.43 -26.92 23.26
N GLU A 8 0.30 -26.98 23.95
CA GLU A 8 -0.88 -26.17 23.61
C GLU A 8 -0.63 -24.66 23.81
N MET A 9 0.11 -24.27 24.86
CA MET A 9 0.52 -22.88 25.05
C MET A 9 1.39 -22.37 23.89
N ALA A 10 2.34 -23.18 23.42
CA ALA A 10 3.17 -22.83 22.27
C ALA A 10 2.34 -22.65 20.98
N LYS A 11 1.33 -23.50 20.76
CA LYS A 11 0.40 -23.35 19.63
C LYS A 11 -0.42 -22.07 19.73
N ILE A 12 -0.94 -21.75 20.91
CA ILE A 12 -1.71 -20.52 21.16
C ILE A 12 -0.84 -19.29 20.90
N GLN A 13 0.40 -19.28 21.38
CA GLN A 13 1.32 -18.16 21.19
C GLN A 13 1.63 -17.94 19.71
N ARG A 14 1.90 -19.01 18.96
CA ARG A 14 2.10 -18.92 17.50
C ARG A 14 0.87 -18.38 16.78
N LEU A 15 -0.32 -18.87 17.14
CA LEU A 15 -1.57 -18.39 16.54
C LEU A 15 -1.79 -16.90 16.83
N ARG A 16 -1.51 -16.46 18.06
CA ARG A 16 -1.59 -15.05 18.45
C ARG A 16 -0.67 -14.18 17.60
N GLU A 17 0.57 -14.60 17.37
CA GLU A 17 1.53 -13.86 16.53
C GLU A 17 1.00 -13.70 15.10
N VAL A 18 0.50 -14.78 14.48
CA VAL A 18 -0.14 -14.73 13.15
C VAL A 18 -1.30 -13.75 13.11
N LEU A 19 -2.17 -13.77 14.13
CA LEU A 19 -3.34 -12.89 14.19
C LEU A 19 -2.94 -11.41 14.34
N VAL A 20 -1.91 -11.11 15.14
CA VAL A 20 -1.42 -9.73 15.33
C VAL A 20 -0.79 -9.16 14.05
N ARG A 21 -0.07 -9.98 13.29
CA ARG A 21 0.46 -9.57 11.96
C ARG A 21 -0.69 -9.27 11.00
N ARG A 22 -1.67 -10.18 10.92
CA ARG A 22 -2.85 -9.98 10.07
C ARG A 22 -3.69 -8.76 10.47
N GLU A 23 -3.82 -8.48 11.76
CA GLU A 23 -4.47 -7.26 12.25
C GLU A 23 -3.72 -6.01 11.79
N SER A 24 -2.39 -6.05 11.78
CA SER A 24 -1.55 -4.94 11.33
C SER A 24 -1.70 -4.72 9.82
N GLU A 25 -1.66 -5.76 9.00
CA GLU A 25 -1.98 -5.69 7.56
C GLU A 25 -3.37 -5.05 7.31
N LEU A 26 -4.38 -5.48 8.07
CA LEU A 26 -5.74 -4.94 7.96
C LEU A 26 -5.81 -3.45 8.31
N ARG A 27 -5.00 -2.98 9.27
CA ARG A 27 -4.90 -1.55 9.60
C ARG A 27 -4.29 -0.74 8.47
N PHE A 28 -3.19 -1.21 7.87
CA PHE A 28 -2.59 -0.58 6.68
C PHE A 28 -3.60 -0.47 5.53
N MET A 29 -4.33 -1.55 5.22
CA MET A 29 -5.37 -1.53 4.18
C MET A 29 -6.52 -0.57 4.52
N MET A 30 -6.94 -0.50 5.77
CA MET A 30 -8.01 0.42 6.18
C MET A 30 -7.58 1.88 6.00
N ASP A 31 -6.34 2.20 6.37
CA ASP A 31 -5.77 3.55 6.19
C ASP A 31 -5.63 3.91 4.70
N ASP A 32 -5.17 2.99 3.86
CA ASP A 32 -5.09 3.20 2.40
C ASP A 32 -6.48 3.44 1.78
N ILE A 33 -7.49 2.63 2.18
CA ILE A 33 -8.88 2.80 1.74
C ILE A 33 -9.38 4.20 2.10
N GLN A 34 -9.05 4.71 3.30
CA GLN A 34 -9.46 6.04 3.72
C GLN A 34 -8.77 7.14 2.90
N LEU A 35 -7.46 7.02 2.67
CA LEU A 35 -6.72 7.95 1.80
C LEU A 35 -7.29 7.95 0.38
N CYS A 36 -7.58 6.78 -0.18
CA CYS A 36 -8.18 6.64 -1.51
C CYS A 36 -9.56 7.32 -1.60
N LYS A 37 -10.42 7.14 -0.58
CA LYS A 37 -11.72 7.82 -0.51
C LYS A 37 -11.58 9.34 -0.49
N ASP A 38 -10.68 9.87 0.33
CA ASP A 38 -10.45 11.30 0.46
C ASP A 38 -9.89 11.90 -0.84
N ILE A 39 -8.93 11.21 -1.48
CA ILE A 39 -8.39 11.58 -2.80
C ILE A 39 -9.50 11.57 -3.85
N MET A 40 -10.34 10.53 -3.89
CA MET A 40 -11.44 10.43 -4.85
C MET A 40 -12.44 11.58 -4.70
N ASN A 41 -12.79 11.95 -3.47
CA ASN A 41 -13.72 13.05 -3.20
C ASN A 41 -13.13 14.39 -3.68
N LEU A 42 -11.87 14.66 -3.37
CA LEU A 42 -11.18 15.87 -3.84
C LEU A 42 -11.04 15.88 -5.37
N LYS A 43 -10.75 14.73 -6.00
CA LYS A 43 -10.65 14.61 -7.47
C LYS A 43 -11.99 14.89 -8.14
N LYS A 44 -13.11 14.43 -7.57
CA LYS A 44 -14.45 14.75 -8.08
C LYS A 44 -14.77 16.24 -8.00
N GLU A 45 -14.41 16.90 -6.90
CA GLU A 45 -14.55 18.35 -6.77
C GLU A 45 -13.66 19.09 -7.77
N LEU A 46 -12.41 18.64 -7.95
CA LEU A 46 -11.49 19.23 -8.92
C LEU A 46 -12.01 19.10 -10.36
N GLN A 47 -12.57 17.94 -10.72
CA GLN A 47 -13.14 17.69 -12.05
C GLN A 47 -14.26 18.66 -12.41
N SER A 48 -15.10 19.09 -11.44
CA SER A 48 -16.17 20.04 -11.73
C SER A 48 -15.63 21.44 -12.06
N LEU A 49 -14.55 21.87 -11.40
CA LEU A 49 -13.87 23.14 -11.69
C LEU A 49 -13.12 23.08 -13.02
N VAL A 50 -12.40 21.99 -13.27
CA VAL A 50 -11.61 21.80 -14.49
C VAL A 50 -12.50 21.72 -15.74
N ALA A 51 -13.75 21.28 -15.60
CA ALA A 51 -14.74 21.28 -16.70
C ALA A 51 -15.16 22.69 -17.15
N ILE A 52 -14.95 23.73 -16.33
CA ILE A 52 -15.24 25.12 -16.68
C ILE A 52 -14.15 25.65 -17.61
N PRO A 53 -14.47 26.26 -18.75
CA PRO A 53 -13.46 26.89 -19.62
C PRO A 53 -12.64 27.94 -18.87
N GLU A 54 -11.33 27.98 -19.11
CA GLU A 54 -10.39 28.85 -18.37
C GLU A 54 -10.69 30.36 -18.47
N LYS A 55 -11.37 30.77 -19.55
CA LYS A 55 -11.82 32.15 -19.80
C LYS A 55 -13.04 32.53 -18.96
N GLU A 56 -13.81 31.54 -18.54
CA GLU A 56 -15.06 31.71 -17.80
C GLU A 56 -14.86 31.49 -16.30
N LYS A 57 -13.74 30.86 -15.89
CA LYS A 57 -13.37 30.72 -14.48
C LYS A 57 -13.11 32.06 -13.81
N THR A 58 -13.76 32.25 -12.68
CA THR A 58 -13.49 33.31 -11.72
C THR A 58 -12.15 33.11 -11.02
N LYS A 59 -11.62 34.19 -10.42
CA LYS A 59 -10.38 34.10 -9.61
C LYS A 59 -10.52 33.13 -8.43
N MET A 60 -11.70 33.06 -7.82
CA MET A 60 -11.98 32.17 -6.70
C MET A 60 -11.93 30.70 -7.13
N GLU A 61 -12.49 30.36 -8.29
CA GLU A 61 -12.44 29.00 -8.83
C GLU A 61 -11.01 28.57 -9.15
N LYS A 62 -10.18 29.46 -9.72
CA LYS A 62 -8.76 29.18 -9.96
C LYS A 62 -7.99 28.93 -8.67
N GLN A 63 -8.22 29.76 -7.66
CA GLN A 63 -7.60 29.55 -6.33
C GLN A 63 -8.05 28.23 -5.71
N ARG A 64 -9.34 27.90 -5.82
CA ARG A 64 -9.86 26.63 -5.31
C ARG A 64 -9.29 25.42 -6.03
N GLU A 65 -9.11 25.50 -7.34
CA GLU A 65 -8.45 24.47 -8.15
C GLU A 65 -7.03 24.19 -7.63
N ASP A 66 -6.22 25.25 -7.45
CA ASP A 66 -4.86 25.15 -6.92
C ASP A 66 -4.85 24.55 -5.49
N GLU A 67 -5.78 24.94 -4.62
CA GLU A 67 -5.92 24.37 -3.28
C GLU A 67 -6.23 22.87 -3.32
N LEU A 68 -7.15 22.43 -4.20
CA LEU A 68 -7.52 21.04 -4.35
C LEU A 68 -6.36 20.21 -4.86
N ILE A 69 -5.62 20.71 -5.85
CA ILE A 69 -4.40 20.07 -6.36
C ILE A 69 -3.38 19.89 -5.23
N GLN A 70 -3.13 20.92 -4.42
CA GLN A 70 -2.20 20.82 -3.29
C GLN A 70 -2.67 19.82 -2.22
N LYS A 71 -3.98 19.75 -1.93
CA LYS A 71 -4.53 18.77 -0.98
C LYS A 71 -4.39 17.35 -1.50
N ILE A 72 -4.72 17.10 -2.76
CA ILE A 72 -4.56 15.80 -3.42
C ILE A 72 -3.10 15.38 -3.36
N HIS A 73 -2.17 16.26 -3.72
CA HIS A 73 -0.73 15.98 -3.65
C HIS A 73 -0.28 15.55 -2.24
N ARG A 74 -0.69 16.28 -1.20
CA ARG A 74 -0.36 15.91 0.19
C ARG A 74 -0.91 14.54 0.59
N LEU A 75 -2.13 14.19 0.16
CA LEU A 75 -2.72 12.88 0.46
C LEU A 75 -2.01 11.75 -0.29
N VAL A 76 -1.64 11.98 -1.56
CA VAL A 76 -0.86 11.01 -2.33
C VAL A 76 0.51 10.79 -1.68
N GLN A 77 1.21 11.86 -1.27
CA GLN A 77 2.47 11.72 -0.53
C GLN A 77 2.30 10.92 0.77
N LYS A 78 1.22 11.17 1.52
CA LYS A 78 0.90 10.39 2.72
C LYS A 78 0.69 8.90 2.42
N ARG A 79 0.05 8.59 1.28
CA ARG A 79 -0.13 7.20 0.83
C ARG A 79 1.19 6.56 0.41
N ASP A 80 2.07 7.31 -0.26
CA ASP A 80 3.39 6.81 -0.64
C ASP A 80 4.19 6.42 0.62
N PHE A 81 4.18 7.25 1.67
CA PHE A 81 4.76 6.88 2.96
C PHE A 81 4.11 5.66 3.62
N LEU A 82 2.78 5.50 3.51
CA LEU A 82 2.08 4.34 4.05
C LEU A 82 2.55 3.03 3.38
N VAL A 83 2.82 3.08 2.06
CA VAL A 83 3.36 1.94 1.30
C VAL A 83 4.78 1.63 1.75
N ASP A 84 5.63 2.65 1.91
CA ASP A 84 7.00 2.48 2.41
C ASP A 84 7.01 1.86 3.81
N ASP A 85 6.16 2.35 4.73
CA ASP A 85 6.03 1.82 6.09
C ASP A 85 5.56 0.36 6.10
N ALA A 86 4.60 0.00 5.23
CA ALA A 86 4.11 -1.38 5.10
C ALA A 86 5.20 -2.33 4.57
N GLU A 87 6.02 -1.88 3.63
CA GLU A 87 7.14 -2.69 3.10
C GLU A 87 8.23 -2.88 4.17
N VAL A 88 8.51 -1.87 4.98
CA VAL A 88 9.44 -2.00 6.12
C VAL A 88 8.94 -3.05 7.11
N GLU A 89 7.65 -3.03 7.45
CA GLU A 89 7.07 -4.02 8.36
C GLU A 89 7.14 -5.44 7.77
N ARG A 90 6.83 -5.61 6.48
CA ARG A 90 6.94 -6.90 5.79
C ARG A 90 8.37 -7.46 5.82
N LEU A 91 9.37 -6.62 5.57
CA LEU A 91 10.78 -7.02 5.61
C LEU A 91 11.21 -7.42 7.03
N ARG A 92 10.72 -6.71 8.05
CA ARG A 92 10.97 -7.04 9.46
C ARG A 92 10.40 -8.41 9.81
N GLU A 93 9.14 -8.68 9.49
CA GLU A 93 8.49 -9.97 9.77
C GLU A 93 9.24 -11.13 9.11
N LYS A 94 9.71 -10.95 7.87
CA LYS A 94 10.50 -11.95 7.15
C LYS A 94 11.84 -12.25 7.84
N GLU A 95 12.50 -11.23 8.39
CA GLU A 95 13.75 -11.44 9.12
C GLU A 95 13.51 -12.13 10.47
N GLU A 96 12.44 -11.79 11.19
CA GLU A 96 12.05 -12.49 12.44
C GLU A 96 11.80 -13.99 12.21
N ASP A 97 11.11 -14.35 11.13
CA ASP A 97 10.84 -15.74 10.77
C ASP A 97 12.14 -16.47 10.40
N LYS A 98 13.06 -15.79 9.71
CA LYS A 98 14.37 -16.34 9.36
C LYS A 98 15.23 -16.58 10.60
N GLU A 99 15.31 -15.63 11.52
CA GLU A 99 16.03 -15.78 12.79
C GLU A 99 15.46 -16.95 13.61
N MET A 100 14.12 -17.08 13.66
CA MET A 100 13.47 -18.19 14.37
C MET A 100 13.79 -19.55 13.73
N ALA A 101 13.75 -19.65 12.39
CA ALA A 101 14.09 -20.88 11.67
C ALA A 101 15.57 -21.25 11.86
N GLU A 102 16.48 -20.27 11.81
CA GLU A 102 17.91 -20.47 12.04
C GLU A 102 18.21 -20.91 13.48
N PHE A 103 17.50 -20.33 14.46
CA PHE A 103 17.60 -20.71 15.86
C PHE A 103 17.19 -22.17 16.06
N LEU A 104 16.01 -22.56 15.54
CA LEU A 104 15.53 -23.94 15.62
C LEU A 104 16.49 -24.90 14.92
N ARG A 105 16.95 -24.58 13.71
CA ARG A 105 17.94 -25.39 12.99
C ARG A 105 19.22 -25.55 13.79
N THR A 106 19.70 -24.51 14.46
CA THR A 106 20.94 -24.57 15.25
C THR A 106 20.79 -25.37 16.54
N LYS A 107 19.63 -25.28 17.19
CA LYS A 107 19.34 -26.02 18.44
C LYS A 107 18.93 -27.48 18.21
N LEU A 108 18.39 -27.81 17.04
CA LEU A 108 17.87 -29.15 16.70
C LEU A 108 18.80 -30.01 15.83
N LYS A 109 20.04 -29.57 15.56
CA LYS A 109 21.05 -30.33 14.76
C LYS A 109 21.27 -31.80 15.17
N PRO A 110 20.93 -32.33 16.36
CA PRO A 110 21.03 -33.77 16.58
C PRO A 110 19.98 -34.64 15.86
N LEU A 111 18.98 -34.10 15.14
CA LEU A 111 17.83 -34.89 14.62
C LEU A 111 17.67 -34.96 13.08
N ASP A 112 18.63 -34.45 12.30
CA ASP A 112 18.55 -34.36 10.81
C ASP A 112 18.52 -35.70 10.03
N LYS A 113 18.28 -36.85 10.67
CA LYS A 113 18.16 -38.14 9.96
C LYS A 113 16.74 -38.67 9.81
N ALA A 114 15.72 -37.98 10.32
CA ALA A 114 14.34 -38.42 10.14
C ALA A 114 13.44 -37.26 9.71
N THR A 115 12.78 -37.45 8.57
CA THR A 115 11.68 -36.63 8.04
C THR A 115 12.09 -35.52 7.09
N GLN A 116 12.36 -35.90 5.85
CA GLN A 116 12.03 -35.06 4.70
C GLN A 116 10.50 -35.05 4.57
N SER A 117 9.87 -33.88 4.68
CA SER A 117 8.51 -33.68 4.17
C SER A 117 8.53 -32.59 3.10
N PRO A 118 7.86 -32.79 1.95
CA PRO A 118 7.88 -31.83 0.87
C PRO A 118 6.90 -30.67 1.11
N THR A 119 7.39 -29.48 0.75
CA THR A 119 6.66 -28.33 0.18
C THR A 119 5.53 -27.66 0.97
N SER A 120 5.73 -26.37 1.24
CA SER A 120 4.74 -25.33 0.96
C SER A 120 5.45 -24.11 0.34
N ASP A 121 6.25 -24.36 -0.70
CA ASP A 121 6.60 -23.34 -1.69
C ASP A 121 5.38 -23.14 -2.59
N HIS A 122 4.38 -22.41 -2.10
CA HIS A 122 3.32 -21.91 -2.96
C HIS A 122 2.67 -20.70 -2.31
N LEU A 123 3.31 -19.54 -2.47
CA LEU A 123 2.69 -18.22 -2.65
C LEU A 123 3.73 -17.18 -3.11
N GLU A 124 4.80 -17.59 -3.78
CA GLU A 124 5.61 -16.69 -4.63
C GLU A 124 4.95 -16.58 -6.01
N GLN A 125 3.74 -16.04 -6.06
CA GLN A 125 3.12 -15.67 -7.34
C GLN A 125 2.06 -14.58 -7.18
N PHE A 126 2.42 -13.52 -6.45
CA PHE A 126 1.82 -12.20 -6.65
C PHE A 126 2.90 -11.10 -6.60
N GLU A 127 4.16 -11.45 -6.85
CA GLU A 127 5.24 -10.50 -7.03
C GLU A 127 5.33 -10.15 -8.53
N SER A 128 4.58 -9.15 -8.98
CA SER A 128 4.90 -8.38 -10.22
C SER A 128 3.97 -7.19 -10.53
N THR A 129 2.85 -6.97 -9.82
CA THR A 129 1.92 -5.88 -10.22
C THR A 129 1.98 -4.58 -9.41
N GLU A 130 2.75 -4.49 -8.31
CA GLU A 130 2.79 -3.25 -7.51
C GLU A 130 3.92 -2.26 -7.85
N GLN A 131 4.83 -2.60 -8.76
CA GLN A 131 5.85 -1.65 -9.22
C GLN A 131 5.30 -0.46 -10.03
N LEU A 132 3.99 -0.46 -10.39
CA LEU A 132 3.35 0.72 -10.96
C LEU A 132 3.01 1.82 -9.92
N GLY A 133 3.11 1.54 -8.62
CA GLY A 133 2.77 2.51 -7.57
C GLY A 133 3.75 3.67 -7.44
N PHE A 134 5.01 3.48 -7.85
CA PHE A 134 6.10 4.45 -7.64
C PHE A 134 6.09 5.64 -8.62
N TYR A 135 5.29 5.60 -9.69
CA TYR A 135 5.21 6.66 -10.72
C TYR A 135 3.87 7.42 -10.73
N GLN A 136 2.96 7.17 -9.78
CA GLN A 136 1.60 7.69 -9.86
C GLN A 136 1.49 9.20 -9.52
N THR A 137 2.40 9.72 -8.69
CA THR A 137 2.50 11.16 -8.36
C THR A 137 2.81 12.00 -9.59
N ASP A 138 3.67 11.50 -10.48
CA ASP A 138 3.99 12.17 -11.74
C ASP A 138 2.85 12.05 -12.76
N ILE A 139 2.17 10.90 -12.87
CA ILE A 139 1.10 10.70 -13.84
C ILE A 139 -0.12 11.61 -13.56
N CYS A 140 -0.59 11.69 -12.31
CA CYS A 140 -1.74 12.54 -11.98
C CYS A 140 -1.45 14.03 -12.16
N ILE A 141 -0.26 14.51 -11.80
CA ILE A 141 0.11 15.94 -11.96
C ILE A 141 0.38 16.28 -13.43
N ILE A 142 1.01 15.37 -14.20
CA ILE A 142 1.24 15.56 -15.64
C ILE A 142 -0.08 15.58 -16.40
N GLU A 143 -1.06 14.74 -16.05
CA GLU A 143 -2.39 14.79 -16.67
C GLU A 143 -3.15 16.08 -16.33
N ILE A 144 -3.10 16.53 -15.07
CA ILE A 144 -3.73 17.79 -14.64
C ILE A 144 -3.05 19.01 -15.29
N LYS A 145 -1.72 19.03 -15.41
CA LYS A 145 -0.99 20.11 -16.09
C LYS A 145 -1.15 20.07 -17.61
N ARG A 146 -1.18 18.89 -18.24
CA ARG A 146 -1.48 18.74 -19.68
C ARG A 146 -2.88 19.26 -20.00
N PHE A 147 -3.85 19.07 -19.12
CA PHE A 147 -5.18 19.67 -19.29
C PHE A 147 -5.14 21.20 -19.27
N ARG A 148 -4.26 21.79 -18.45
CA ARG A 148 -4.04 23.25 -18.37
C ARG A 148 -3.32 23.83 -19.60
N GLU A 149 -2.48 23.03 -20.26
CA GLU A 149 -1.75 23.44 -21.47
C GLU A 149 -2.52 23.15 -22.78
N GLY A 150 -3.42 22.15 -22.78
CA GLY A 150 -4.23 21.75 -23.94
C GLY A 150 -5.44 22.64 -24.24
N ALA A 151 -5.94 23.42 -23.27
CA ALA A 151 -7.09 24.31 -23.49
C ALA A 151 -6.79 25.58 -24.31
N GLY A 152 -5.54 25.75 -24.77
CA GLY A 152 -5.10 26.81 -25.68
C GLY A 152 -5.13 26.43 -27.18
N GLY A 153 -5.36 25.17 -27.53
CA GLY A 153 -5.34 24.71 -28.92
C GLY A 153 -6.39 23.65 -29.15
N GLY A 154 -7.38 23.94 -29.99
CA GLY A 154 -8.42 22.99 -30.35
C GLY A 154 -7.85 21.67 -30.86
N GLY A 155 -8.34 20.57 -30.28
CA GLY A 155 -8.01 19.22 -30.70
C GLY A 155 -8.62 18.23 -29.72
N GLY A 156 -9.75 17.63 -30.08
CA GLY A 156 -10.38 16.57 -29.29
C GLY A 156 -9.57 15.28 -29.29
N TYR A 157 -9.98 14.34 -28.42
CA TYR A 157 -10.03 12.86 -28.51
C TYR A 157 -10.20 12.36 -27.05
N VAL A 158 -11.34 11.78 -26.64
CA VAL A 158 -11.83 10.38 -26.78
C VAL A 158 -11.01 9.35 -25.98
N LEU A 159 -11.67 8.86 -24.91
CA LEU A 159 -11.45 7.67 -24.06
C LEU A 159 -10.12 7.53 -23.32
#